data_AF-A0A0F6X2Z5-F1
#
_entry.id   AF-A0A0F6X2Z5-F1
#
_cell.length_a   1.000
_cell.length_b   1.000
_cell.length_c   1.000
_cell.angle_alpha   90.00
_cell.angle_beta   90.00
_cell.angle_gamma   90.00
#
_symmetry.space_group_name_H-M   'P 1'
#
loop_
_entity.id
_entity.type
_entity.pdbx_description
1 polymer ?
#
loop_
_entity_poly.entity_id
_entity_poly.type
_entity_poly.pdbx_seq_one_letter_code
_entity_poly.pdbx_strand_id
1 'polypeptide(L)' 'AKKVVYVSGPIKQSAKQVKVGSNTSIIGKDSTAVLEGFGLLVKEKSNVIIRNLGVKKVLAENGDAIGIQYSNNVWVD' A
#
# COMPACT_ATOMS: atom_id res chain seq x y z
N ALA A 1 0.38 -17.57 1.52
CA ALA A 1 0.09 -17.53 2.96
C ALA A 1 -0.64 -16.24 3.31
N LYS A 2 -1.48 -16.26 4.34
CA LYS A 2 -2.17 -15.06 4.84
C LYS A 2 -1.20 -14.21 5.65
N LYS A 3 -1.27 -12.88 5.54
CA LYS A 3 -0.40 -11.98 6.31
C LYS A 3 -1.08 -10.66 6.65
N VAL A 4 -0.74 -10.14 7.82
CA VAL A 4 -1.11 -8.80 8.28
C VAL A 4 0.19 -8.05 8.56
N VAL A 5 0.33 -6.88 7.96
CA VAL A 5 1.49 -6.00 8.09
C VAL A 5 1.02 -4.71 8.75
N TYR A 6 1.59 -4.40 9.92
CA TYR A 6 1.34 -3.16 10.61
C TYR A 6 2.42 -2.14 10.31
N VAL A 7 2.03 -0.95 9.87
CA VAL A 7 2.92 0.19 9.67
C VAL A 7 2.83 1.07 10.93
N SER A 8 3.88 1.09 11.74
CA SER A 8 3.88 1.76 13.05
C SER A 8 4.51 3.15 13.04
N GLY A 9 4.81 3.72 11.88
CA GLY A 9 5.39 5.04 11.75
C GLY A 9 5.71 5.40 10.29
N PRO A 10 6.31 6.58 10.06
CA PRO A 10 6.60 7.04 8.72
C PRO A 10 7.73 6.26 8.05
N ILE A 11 7.54 5.92 6.77
CA ILE A 11 8.55 5.31 5.90
C ILE A 11 8.75 6.23 4.70
N LYS A 12 9.99 6.67 4.46
CA LYS A 12 10.32 7.64 3.41
C LYS A 12 11.35 7.08 2.44
N GLN A 13 10.95 6.88 1.20
CA GLN A 13 11.79 6.36 0.12
C GLN A 13 11.48 7.09 -1.19
N SER A 14 12.48 7.28 -2.05
CA SER A 14 12.26 7.58 -3.47
C SER A 14 12.35 6.28 -4.26
N ALA A 15 11.21 5.64 -4.50
CA ALA A 15 11.16 4.31 -5.09
C ALA A 15 9.85 4.07 -5.86
N LYS A 16 9.90 3.11 -6.80
CA LYS A 16 8.70 2.57 -7.45
C LYS A 16 7.75 1.93 -6.43
N GLN A 17 6.49 1.76 -6.82
CA GLN A 17 5.47 1.11 -5.99
C GLN A 17 5.90 -0.27 -5.47
N VAL A 18 5.59 -0.55 -4.21
CA VAL A 18 5.82 -1.86 -3.58
C VAL A 18 4.69 -2.81 -3.96
N LYS A 19 5.05 -4.00 -4.48
CA LYS A 19 4.07 -5.03 -4.86
C LYS A 19 3.46 -5.69 -3.62
N VAL A 20 2.13 -5.71 -3.55
CA VAL A 20 1.35 -6.37 -2.51
C VAL A 20 0.76 -7.66 -3.07
N GLY A 21 0.91 -8.77 -2.34
CA GLY A 21 0.40 -10.08 -2.75
C GLY A 21 -1.02 -10.37 -2.21
N SER A 22 -1.68 -11.39 -2.75
CA SER A 22 -3.01 -11.83 -2.28
C SER A 22 -3.02 -12.20 -0.79
N ASN A 23 -4.20 -12.10 -0.15
CA ASN A 23 -4.42 -12.42 1.26
C ASN A 23 -3.55 -11.58 2.22
N THR A 24 -3.42 -10.30 1.91
CA THR A 24 -2.58 -9.36 2.66
C THR A 24 -3.41 -8.20 3.18
N SER A 25 -3.27 -7.91 4.48
CA SER A 25 -3.73 -6.65 5.06
C SER A 25 -2.52 -5.78 5.37
N ILE A 26 -2.52 -4.54 4.88
CA ILE A 26 -1.55 -3.50 5.27
C ILE A 26 -2.35 -2.45 6.05
N ILE A 27 -2.01 -2.28 7.33
CA ILE A 27 -2.79 -1.47 8.26
C ILE A 27 -1.85 -0.50 8.97
N GLY A 28 -2.11 0.80 8.88
CA GLY A 28 -1.43 1.76 9.74
C GLY A 28 -1.88 1.61 11.20
N LYS A 29 -0.92 1.61 12.12
CA LYS A 29 -1.20 1.40 13.56
C LYS A 29 -1.93 2.59 14.17
N ASP A 30 -1.62 3.80 13.71
CA ASP A 30 -2.18 5.08 14.12
C ASP A 30 -1.98 6.13 13.01
N SER A 31 -2.32 7.39 13.26
CA SER A 31 -2.26 8.48 12.29
C SER A 31 -0.84 8.85 11.81
N THR A 32 0.21 8.31 12.45
CA THR A 32 1.61 8.54 12.06
C THR A 32 2.07 7.58 10.95
N ALA A 33 1.26 6.57 10.61
CA ALA A 33 1.56 5.59 9.56
C ALA A 33 1.49 6.23 8.17
N VAL A 34 2.64 6.69 7.66
CA VAL A 34 2.75 7.42 6.40
C VAL A 34 3.80 6.79 5.49
N LEU A 35 3.43 6.52 4.24
CA LEU A 35 4.36 6.19 3.15
C LEU A 35 4.63 7.47 2.35
N GLU A 36 5.87 7.95 2.36
CA GLU A 36 6.28 9.17 1.65
C GLU A 36 7.24 8.82 0.50
N GLY A 37 6.88 9.26 -0.72
CA GLY A 37 7.71 9.15 -1.92
C GLY A 37 7.52 7.86 -2.75
N PHE A 38 6.73 6.91 -2.24
CA PHE A 38 6.37 5.67 -2.94
C PHE A 38 4.94 5.24 -2.60
N GLY A 39 4.37 4.37 -3.43
CA GLY A 39 3.03 3.82 -3.26
C GLY A 39 2.98 2.29 -3.16
N LEU A 40 1.77 1.73 -3.21
CA LEU A 40 1.50 0.30 -3.19
C LEU A 40 0.88 -0.15 -4.52
N LEU A 41 1.27 -1.32 -5.02
CA LEU A 41 0.72 -1.91 -6.25
C LEU A 41 0.11 -3.28 -5.96
N VAL A 42 -1.19 -3.40 -6.19
CA VAL A 42 -1.95 -4.65 -6.21
C VAL A 42 -2.22 -5.01 -7.68
N LYS A 43 -1.44 -5.94 -8.24
CA LYS A 43 -1.56 -6.35 -9.66
C LYS A 43 -1.80 -7.85 -9.78
N GLU A 44 -2.91 -8.22 -10.41
CA GLU A 44 -3.32 -9.62 -10.60
C GLU A 44 -3.37 -10.37 -9.26
N LYS A 45 -3.98 -9.74 -8.24
CA LYS A 45 -4.14 -10.30 -6.90
C LYS A 45 -5.57 -10.18 -6.43
N SER A 46 -5.85 -10.87 -5.33
CA SER A 46 -7.16 -10.86 -4.71
C SER A 46 -7.10 -10.89 -3.19
N ASN A 47 -8.17 -10.43 -2.55
CA ASN A 47 -8.29 -10.39 -1.09
C ASN A 47 -7.16 -9.58 -0.42
N VAL A 48 -7.15 -8.27 -0.73
CA VAL A 48 -6.18 -7.32 -0.17
C VAL A 48 -6.92 -6.21 0.57
N ILE A 49 -6.41 -5.84 1.74
CA ILE A 49 -6.94 -4.77 2.57
C ILE A 49 -5.82 -3.74 2.77
N ILE A 50 -6.09 -2.47 2.49
CA ILE A 50 -5.18 -1.35 2.73
C ILE A 50 -5.93 -0.34 3.60
N ARG A 51 -5.52 -0.15 4.85
CA ARG A 51 -6.29 0.65 5.82
C ARG A 51 -5.46 1.61 6.66
N ASN A 52 -6.04 2.77 6.96
CA ASN A 52 -5.49 3.75 7.91
C ASN A 52 -4.04 4.17 7.56
N LEU A 53 -3.77 4.50 6.28
CA LEU A 53 -2.45 4.87 5.80
C LEU A 53 -2.47 6.24 5.13
N GLY A 54 -1.54 7.12 5.53
CA GLY A 54 -1.17 8.26 4.69
C GLY A 54 -0.25 7.81 3.56
N VAL A 55 -0.53 8.20 2.32
CA VAL A 55 0.40 7.99 1.19
C VAL A 55 0.55 9.32 0.45
N LYS A 56 1.76 9.86 0.39
CA LYS A 56 1.97 11.23 -0.12
C LYS A 56 3.28 11.41 -0.87
N LYS A 57 3.31 12.47 -1.69
CA LYS A 57 4.46 12.90 -2.50
C LYS A 57 5.02 11.80 -3.41
N VAL A 58 4.14 10.93 -3.92
CA VAL A 58 4.54 9.94 -4.92
C VAL A 58 4.72 10.67 -6.25
N LEU A 59 5.96 10.75 -6.73
CA LEU A 59 6.27 11.36 -8.02
C LEU A 59 5.71 10.50 -9.15
N ALA A 60 5.37 11.11 -10.29
CA ALA A 60 4.81 10.38 -11.44
C ALA A 60 5.73 9.24 -11.92
N GLU A 61 7.04 9.45 -11.87
CA GLU A 61 8.02 8.40 -12.17
C GLU A 61 7.98 7.23 -11.18
N ASN A 62 7.50 7.42 -9.95
CA ASN A 62 7.39 6.39 -8.92
C ASN A 62 6.05 5.62 -8.95
N GLY A 63 5.08 6.10 -9.74
CA GLY A 63 3.78 5.48 -9.97
C GLY A 63 2.66 6.10 -9.13
N ASP A 64 1.56 5.37 -8.96
CA ASP A 64 0.41 5.83 -8.18
C ASP A 64 0.63 5.65 -6.68
N ALA A 65 -0.06 6.45 -5.85
CA ALA A 65 -0.11 6.22 -4.41
C ALA A 65 -0.63 4.81 -4.07
N ILE A 66 -1.74 4.42 -4.70
CA ILE A 66 -2.32 3.08 -4.64
C ILE A 66 -2.71 2.66 -6.06
N GLY A 67 -1.95 1.75 -6.67
CA GLY A 67 -2.28 1.15 -7.95
C GLY A 67 -3.02 -0.18 -7.75
N ILE A 68 -4.20 -0.33 -8.36
CA ILE A 68 -4.96 -1.59 -8.38
C ILE A 68 -5.22 -1.95 -9.84
N GLN A 69 -4.64 -3.06 -10.30
CA GLN A 69 -4.67 -3.47 -11.71
C GLN A 69 -5.07 -4.94 -11.81
N TYR A 70 -6.08 -5.24 -12.63
CA TYR A 70 -6.54 -6.62 -12.88
C TYR A 70 -6.76 -7.44 -11.60
N SER A 71 -7.30 -6.80 -10.55
CA SER A 71 -7.41 -7.38 -9.21
C SER A 71 -8.86 -7.34 -8.73
N ASN A 72 -9.24 -8.28 -7.86
CA ASN A 72 -10.60 -8.43 -7.33
C ASN A 72 -10.59 -8.52 -5.80
N ASN A 73 -11.69 -8.13 -5.14
CA ASN A 73 -11.82 -8.17 -3.68
C ASN A 73 -10.69 -7.38 -2.98
N VAL A 74 -10.56 -6.10 -3.34
CA VAL A 74 -9.64 -5.16 -2.69
C VAL A 74 -10.45 -4.14 -1.90
N TRP A 75 -10.11 -3.96 -0.63
CA TRP A 75 -10.74 -2.94 0.22
C TRP A 75 -9.69 -1.88 0.59
N VAL A 76 -9.96 -0.64 0.21
CA VAL A 76 -9.19 0.55 0.59
C VAL A 76 -10.07 1.41 1.49
N ASP A 77 -9.61 1.67 2.71
CA ASP A 77 -10.33 2.46 3.73
C ASP A 77 -9.39 3.38 4.52
#